data_AF-A0A7J8MWV3-F1
#
_entry.id   AF-A0A7J8MWV3-F1
#
_cell.length_a   1.000
_cell.length_b   1.000
_cell.length_c   1.000
_cell.angle_alpha   90.00
_cell.angle_beta   90.00
_cell.angle_gamma   90.00
#
_symmetry.space_group_name_H-M   'P 1'
#
loop_
_entity.id
_entity.type
_entity.pdbx_description
1 polymer ?
#
loop_
_entity_poly.entity_id
_entity_poly.type
_entity_poly.pdbx_seq_one_letter_code
_entity_poly.pdbx_strand_id
1 'polypeptide(L)'
;MWFRMYLIDYPNEDNVLKGGNEKLIVELKGLQHLNILRISIHNMVCLERFLSFNLFRCCTEALELSDFRESNVFNVLCFENLERLKKLQFCDCEIMEEIKMEKLHTLVSKETSCFHTLSEVIIMGCKKLKDLTWLMLAPNLRTLWYLDNWVCKNGRNIK
;
A
#
# COMPACT_ATOMS: atom_id res chain seq x y z
N MET A 1 -23.62 3.94 8.98
CA MET A 1 -22.60 3.85 10.05
C MET A 1 -21.24 4.03 9.39
N TRP A 2 -20.56 5.13 9.71
CA TRP A 2 -19.33 5.55 9.04
C TRP A 2 -18.15 5.15 9.94
N PHE A 3 -17.35 4.17 9.54
CA PHE A 3 -16.09 3.88 10.23
C PHE A 3 -15.02 4.86 9.72
N ARG A 4 -14.83 5.97 10.45
CA ARG A 4 -13.58 6.73 10.46
C ARG A 4 -12.67 6.08 11.48
N MET A 5 -11.68 5.30 11.04
CA MET A 5 -10.62 4.84 11.92
C MET A 5 -9.58 5.97 12.02
N TYR A 6 -9.72 6.81 13.04
CA TYR A 6 -8.62 7.63 13.53
C TYR A 6 -7.69 6.70 14.32
N LEU A 7 -6.54 6.36 13.75
CA LEU A 7 -5.45 5.76 14.52
C LEU A 7 -4.86 6.89 15.37
N ILE A 8 -5.18 6.83 16.66
CA ILE A 8 -4.66 7.71 17.72
C ILE A 8 -3.17 7.39 17.92
N ASP A 9 -2.35 8.43 17.99
CA ASP A 9 -0.95 8.37 18.43
C ASP A 9 -0.84 7.69 19.79
N TYR A 10 -0.21 6.52 19.83
CA TYR A 10 0.37 5.99 21.07
C TYR A 10 1.90 5.98 20.94
N PRO A 11 2.63 6.42 21.99
CA PRO A 11 4.07 6.43 21.98
C PRO A 11 4.56 5.00 22.13
N ASN A 12 5.19 4.49 21.06
CA ASN A 12 6.13 3.37 20.99
C ASN A 12 5.72 2.05 21.69
N GLU A 13 5.75 0.97 20.90
CA GLU A 13 5.39 -0.42 21.27
C GLU A 13 3.90 -0.77 21.19
N ASP A 14 3.26 -0.46 20.05
CA ASP A 14 2.21 -1.33 19.52
C ASP A 14 2.15 -1.15 18.01
N ASN A 15 3.08 -1.83 17.33
CA ASN A 15 2.88 -2.10 15.92
C ASN A 15 1.56 -2.87 15.83
N VAL A 16 0.65 -2.43 14.97
CA VAL A 16 -0.49 -3.21 14.46
C VAL A 16 -0.06 -4.61 13.94
N LEU A 17 1.25 -4.87 13.89
CA LEU A 17 1.91 -6.05 13.37
C LEU A 17 2.88 -6.74 14.36
N LYS A 18 2.96 -6.34 15.65
CA LYS A 18 3.80 -7.01 16.66
C LYS A 18 3.06 -7.90 17.67
N GLY A 19 1.74 -7.92 17.74
CA GLY A 19 1.02 -8.83 18.64
C GLY A 19 -0.41 -9.09 18.20
N GLY A 20 -0.80 -10.35 18.04
CA GLY A 20 -2.23 -10.73 18.03
C GLY A 20 -3.00 -10.59 16.71
N ASN A 21 -2.36 -10.70 15.54
CA ASN A 21 -3.05 -10.59 14.24
C ASN A 21 -4.11 -11.67 13.99
N GLU A 22 -4.06 -12.81 14.69
CA GLU A 22 -5.10 -13.85 14.60
C GLU A 22 -6.48 -13.28 14.93
N LYS A 23 -6.56 -12.40 15.93
CA LYS A 23 -7.82 -11.80 16.36
C LYS A 23 -8.38 -10.85 15.30
N LEU A 24 -7.54 -9.98 14.73
CA LEU A 24 -7.95 -9.07 13.65
C LEU A 24 -8.41 -9.84 12.41
N ILE A 25 -7.71 -10.93 12.04
CA ILE A 25 -8.10 -11.77 10.91
C ILE A 25 -9.41 -12.49 11.18
N VAL A 26 -9.62 -13.00 12.40
CA VAL A 26 -10.88 -13.62 12.83
C VAL A 26 -12.03 -12.60 12.76
N GLU A 27 -11.82 -11.40 13.26
CA GLU A 27 -12.81 -10.31 13.22
C GLU A 27 -13.15 -9.92 11.78
N LEU A 28 -12.14 -9.74 10.91
CA LEU A 28 -12.34 -9.40 9.50
C LEU A 28 -12.98 -10.54 8.69
N LYS A 29 -12.69 -11.81 9.00
CA LYS A 29 -13.40 -12.96 8.42
C LYS A 29 -14.89 -12.97 8.80
N GLY A 30 -15.23 -12.45 9.98
CA GLY A 30 -16.60 -12.31 10.45
C GLY A 30 -17.40 -11.20 9.74
N LEU A 31 -16.73 -10.29 9.01
CA LEU A 31 -17.39 -9.20 8.30
C LEU A 31 -17.96 -9.69 6.96
N GLN A 32 -19.23 -10.11 6.98
CA GLN A 32 -19.96 -10.61 5.79
C GLN A 32 -20.14 -9.58 4.66
N HIS A 33 -19.92 -8.29 4.94
CA HIS A 33 -20.17 -7.19 4.00
C HIS A 33 -19.00 -6.20 3.91
N LEU A 34 -17.76 -6.65 4.16
CA LEU A 34 -16.60 -5.77 4.01
C LEU A 34 -16.41 -5.39 2.54
N ASN A 35 -16.95 -4.23 2.18
CA ASN A 35 -16.91 -3.72 0.81
C ASN A 35 -15.59 -3.02 0.49
N ILE A 36 -14.92 -2.44 1.49
CA ILE A 36 -13.70 -1.64 1.32
C ILE A 36 -12.77 -1.90 2.51
N LEU A 37 -11.57 -2.41 2.25
CA LEU A 37 -10.48 -2.44 3.23
C LEU A 37 -9.39 -1.42 2.82
N ARG A 38 -9.00 -0.57 3.79
CA ARG A 38 -7.91 0.40 3.67
C ARG A 38 -6.94 0.22 4.83
N ILE A 39 -5.65 0.13 4.54
CA ILE A 39 -4.59 -0.06 5.54
C ILE A 39 -3.32 0.70 5.15
N SER A 40 -2.57 1.16 6.15
CA SER A 40 -1.26 1.77 5.99
C SER A 40 -0.16 0.79 6.45
N ILE A 41 0.88 0.62 5.64
CA ILE A 41 2.00 -0.29 5.89
C ILE A 41 3.32 0.49 5.82
N HIS A 42 4.20 0.24 6.80
CA HIS A 42 5.41 1.05 7.01
C HIS A 42 6.73 0.34 6.68
N ASN A 43 6.71 -0.98 6.45
CA ASN A 43 7.92 -1.75 6.15
C ASN A 43 7.60 -3.07 5.42
N MET A 44 8.61 -3.73 4.86
CA MET A 44 8.45 -4.92 4.01
C MET A 44 8.01 -6.15 4.82
N VAL A 45 8.51 -6.34 6.05
CA VAL A 45 8.06 -7.46 6.92
C VAL A 45 6.56 -7.40 7.15
N CYS A 46 6.06 -6.19 7.42
CA CYS A 46 4.66 -5.88 7.58
C CYS A 46 3.87 -6.11 6.29
N LEU A 47 4.44 -5.73 5.15
CA LEU A 47 3.85 -5.92 3.84
C LEU A 47 3.74 -7.39 3.45
N GLU A 48 4.82 -8.15 3.57
CA GLU A 48 4.85 -9.60 3.28
C GLU A 48 3.85 -10.35 4.16
N ARG A 49 3.83 -10.04 5.45
CA ARG A 49 2.85 -10.61 6.37
C ARG A 49 1.42 -10.26 5.97
N PHE A 50 1.14 -9.01 5.60
CA PHE A 50 -0.17 -8.61 5.09
C PHE A 50 -0.57 -9.40 3.83
N LEU A 51 0.32 -9.47 2.84
CA LEU A 51 0.08 -10.16 1.57
C LEU A 51 -0.05 -11.67 1.72
N SER A 52 0.52 -12.26 2.77
CA SER A 52 0.41 -13.70 3.08
C SER A 52 -1.03 -14.15 3.38
N PHE A 53 -1.91 -13.23 3.81
CA PHE A 53 -3.29 -13.58 4.14
C PHE A 53 -4.19 -13.48 2.91
N ASN A 54 -4.82 -14.60 2.56
CA ASN A 54 -5.74 -14.65 1.42
C ASN A 54 -6.89 -13.64 1.53
N LEU A 55 -7.40 -13.42 2.76
CA LEU A 55 -8.46 -12.45 3.02
C LEU A 55 -8.07 -11.06 2.52
N PHE A 56 -6.87 -10.59 2.88
CA PHE A 56 -6.39 -9.27 2.49
C PHE A 56 -6.17 -9.15 1.00
N ARG A 57 -5.65 -10.18 0.34
CA ARG A 57 -5.51 -10.19 -1.12
C ARG A 57 -6.85 -10.00 -1.83
N CYS A 58 -7.91 -10.67 -1.36
CA CYS A 58 -9.22 -10.64 -2.00
C CYS A 58 -10.11 -9.45 -1.60
N CYS A 59 -9.80 -8.67 -0.55
CA CYS A 59 -10.69 -7.60 -0.06
C CYS A 59 -10.06 -6.20 -0.01
N THR A 60 -8.75 -6.07 -0.24
CA THR A 60 -8.06 -4.77 -0.20
C THR A 60 -8.40 -3.93 -1.41
N GLU A 61 -9.04 -2.78 -1.18
CA GLU A 61 -9.39 -1.83 -2.24
C GLU A 61 -8.51 -0.58 -2.23
N ALA A 62 -7.99 -0.18 -1.06
CA ALA A 62 -6.99 0.86 -0.96
C ALA A 62 -5.82 0.42 -0.10
N LEU A 63 -4.61 0.70 -0.57
CA LEU A 63 -3.39 0.42 0.17
C LEU A 63 -2.55 1.69 0.24
N GLU A 64 -2.04 1.99 1.42
CA GLU A 64 -1.10 3.07 1.65
C GLU A 64 0.24 2.50 2.13
N LEU A 65 1.32 2.88 1.47
CA LEU A 65 2.67 2.75 1.99
C LEU A 65 3.08 4.11 2.54
N SER A 66 3.33 4.17 3.84
CA SER A 66 3.69 5.42 4.51
C SER A 66 5.03 5.28 5.22
N ASP A 67 5.90 6.26 5.02
CA ASP A 67 7.24 6.32 5.63
C ASP A 67 8.09 5.07 5.29
N PHE A 68 7.93 4.55 4.06
CA PHE A 68 8.64 3.35 3.61
C PHE A 68 10.10 3.69 3.31
N ARG A 69 11.00 3.31 4.24
CA ARG A 69 12.43 3.69 4.23
C ARG A 69 13.41 2.54 4.04
N GLU A 70 12.95 1.37 3.59
CA GLU A 70 13.81 0.18 3.52
C GLU A 70 14.62 0.07 2.23
N SER A 71 14.16 0.67 1.14
CA SER A 71 14.82 0.60 -0.17
C SER A 71 14.58 1.86 -0.97
N ASN A 72 15.55 2.25 -1.81
CA ASN A 72 15.36 3.30 -2.81
C ASN A 72 14.64 2.80 -4.07
N VAL A 73 14.56 1.47 -4.27
CA VAL A 73 13.81 0.83 -5.34
C VAL A 73 12.69 -0.01 -4.75
N PHE A 74 11.45 0.23 -5.18
CA PHE A 74 10.29 -0.54 -4.74
C PHE A 74 9.73 -1.40 -5.87
N ASN A 75 9.54 -2.70 -5.64
CA ASN A 75 8.94 -3.60 -6.62
C ASN A 75 7.42 -3.67 -6.44
N VAL A 76 6.68 -3.05 -7.36
CA VAL A 76 5.21 -2.98 -7.28
C VAL A 76 4.52 -4.33 -7.50
N LEU A 77 5.22 -5.34 -8.04
CA LEU A 77 4.66 -6.68 -8.26
C LEU A 77 4.22 -7.40 -6.99
N CYS A 78 4.72 -7.00 -5.82
CA CYS A 78 4.19 -7.52 -4.55
C CYS A 78 2.66 -7.33 -4.42
N PHE A 79 2.09 -6.38 -5.15
CA PHE A 79 0.65 -6.08 -5.18
C PHE A 79 -0.13 -6.79 -6.28
N GLU A 80 0.50 -7.59 -7.14
CA GLU A 80 -0.16 -8.16 -8.33
C GLU A 80 -1.40 -9.01 -8.00
N ASN A 81 -1.38 -9.66 -6.83
CA ASN A 81 -2.44 -10.54 -6.35
C ASN A 81 -3.54 -9.79 -5.58
N LEU A 82 -3.47 -8.46 -5.48
CA LEU A 82 -4.53 -7.63 -4.89
C LEU A 82 -5.64 -7.38 -5.91
N GLU A 83 -6.49 -8.39 -6.13
CA GLU A 83 -7.49 -8.43 -7.21
C GLU A 83 -8.42 -7.20 -7.25
N ARG A 84 -8.69 -6.58 -6.10
CA ARG A 84 -9.62 -5.46 -5.94
C ARG A 84 -8.94 -4.11 -5.70
N LEU A 85 -7.61 -4.03 -5.81
CA LEU A 85 -6.88 -2.80 -5.51
C LEU A 85 -7.28 -1.68 -6.48
N LYS A 86 -8.06 -0.71 -5.99
CA LYS A 86 -8.52 0.46 -6.76
C LYS A 86 -7.67 1.69 -6.52
N LYS A 87 -7.07 1.81 -5.33
CA LYS A 87 -6.30 2.96 -4.89
C LYS A 87 -4.97 2.54 -4.28
N LEU A 88 -3.87 3.10 -4.78
CA LEU A 88 -2.54 2.90 -4.20
C LEU A 88 -1.93 4.24 -3.81
N GLN A 89 -1.44 4.35 -2.58
CA GLN A 89 -0.87 5.57 -2.04
C GLN A 89 0.55 5.35 -1.56
N PHE A 90 1.45 6.26 -1.91
CA PHE A 90 2.80 6.36 -1.37
C PHE A 90 2.92 7.69 -0.65
N CYS A 91 3.24 7.64 0.64
CA CYS A 91 3.24 8.78 1.55
C CYS A 91 4.59 8.89 2.26
N ASP A 92 5.27 10.03 2.19
CA ASP A 92 6.53 10.29 2.88
C ASP A 92 7.64 9.22 2.63
N CYS A 93 7.65 8.57 1.47
CA CYS A 93 8.70 7.60 1.10
C CYS A 93 9.94 8.34 0.56
N GLU A 94 10.60 9.11 1.43
CA GLU A 94 11.61 10.11 1.06
C GLU A 94 12.84 9.53 0.33
N ILE A 95 13.20 8.27 0.60
CA ILE A 95 14.36 7.63 -0.03
C ILE A 95 14.03 6.93 -1.34
N MET A 96 12.75 6.73 -1.65
CA MET A 96 12.31 5.96 -2.81
C MET A 96 12.55 6.78 -4.08
N GLU A 97 13.43 6.27 -4.93
CA GLU A 97 13.86 6.88 -6.20
C GLU A 97 13.10 6.28 -7.38
N GLU A 98 12.75 5.00 -7.29
CA GLU A 98 12.20 4.22 -8.39
C GLU A 98 11.13 3.24 -7.92
N ILE A 99 10.03 3.15 -8.67
CA ILE A 99 9.06 2.06 -8.54
C ILE A 99 9.18 1.21 -9.79
N LYS A 100 9.72 0.00 -9.63
CA LYS A 100 9.95 -0.95 -10.71
C LYS A 100 8.92 -2.06 -10.73
N MET A 101 8.87 -2.71 -11.87
CA MET A 101 8.19 -3.98 -12.06
C MET A 101 9.22 -5.02 -12.52
N GLU A 102 10.04 -5.52 -11.60
CA GLU A 102 10.97 -6.61 -11.90
C GLU A 102 10.33 -7.93 -11.47
N LYS A 103 9.92 -8.78 -12.41
CA LYS A 103 9.53 -10.16 -12.08
C LYS A 103 10.73 -10.83 -11.44
N LEU A 104 10.64 -11.09 -10.14
CA LEU A 104 11.60 -11.94 -9.43
C LEU A 104 11.50 -13.33 -10.06
N HIS A 105 12.36 -13.59 -11.06
CA HIS A 105 12.61 -14.87 -11.69
C HIS A 105 11.38 -15.80 -11.82
N THR A 106 10.53 -15.56 -12.82
CA THR A 106 9.83 -16.66 -13.49
C THR A 106 9.34 -16.22 -14.86
N LEU A 107 9.82 -16.95 -15.87
CA LEU A 107 9.33 -16.92 -17.25
C LEU A 107 7.81 -17.11 -17.22
N VAL A 108 7.04 -16.09 -17.60
CA VAL A 108 5.77 -16.18 -18.35
C VAL A 108 5.16 -14.78 -18.49
N SER A 109 4.77 -14.48 -19.73
CA SER A 109 3.99 -13.34 -20.21
C SER A 109 4.64 -11.95 -20.24
N LYS A 110 5.15 -11.65 -21.44
CA LYS A 110 5.00 -10.36 -22.12
C LYS A 110 3.54 -9.87 -22.02
N GLU A 111 3.38 -8.56 -21.82
CA GLU A 111 2.19 -7.78 -22.20
C GLU A 111 0.86 -8.11 -21.52
N THR A 112 0.86 -8.67 -20.31
CA THR A 112 -0.34 -8.61 -19.48
C THR A 112 -0.32 -7.29 -18.72
N SER A 113 -1.22 -6.37 -19.05
CA SER A 113 -1.57 -5.31 -18.11
C SER A 113 -1.77 -5.94 -16.72
N CYS A 114 -1.14 -5.37 -15.70
CA CYS A 114 -1.36 -5.76 -14.31
C CYS A 114 -2.31 -4.74 -13.68
N PHE A 115 -2.75 -4.90 -12.43
CA PHE A 115 -3.52 -3.83 -11.78
C PHE A 115 -4.78 -3.36 -12.53
N HIS A 116 -5.54 -4.29 -13.14
CA HIS A 116 -6.73 -3.94 -13.92
C HIS A 116 -7.79 -3.18 -13.11
N THR A 117 -7.82 -3.31 -11.80
CA THR A 117 -8.76 -2.60 -10.94
C THR A 117 -8.23 -1.26 -10.45
N LEU A 118 -6.92 -1.01 -10.59
CA LEU A 118 -6.28 0.21 -10.10
C LEU A 118 -6.73 1.40 -10.94
N SER A 119 -7.32 2.37 -10.26
CA SER A 119 -7.95 3.55 -10.86
C SER A 119 -7.41 4.87 -10.30
N GLU A 120 -6.77 4.82 -9.13
CA GLU A 120 -6.24 5.97 -8.43
C GLU A 120 -4.84 5.67 -7.87
N VAL A 121 -3.87 6.53 -8.17
CA VAL A 121 -2.56 6.53 -7.54
C VAL A 121 -2.31 7.89 -6.92
N ILE A 122 -1.87 7.91 -5.66
CA ILE A 122 -1.51 9.14 -4.96
C ILE A 122 -0.07 9.00 -4.46
N ILE A 123 0.75 9.99 -4.77
CA ILE A 123 2.13 10.11 -4.30
C ILE A 123 2.25 11.43 -3.54
N MET A 124 2.63 11.38 -2.28
CA MET A 124 2.73 12.53 -1.38
C MET A 124 4.07 12.48 -0.65
N GLY A 125 4.85 13.57 -0.70
CA GLY A 125 6.11 13.67 0.05
C GLY A 125 7.25 12.74 -0.43
N CYS A 126 7.12 12.08 -1.59
CA CYS A 126 8.14 11.18 -2.15
C CYS A 126 9.14 11.94 -3.05
N LYS A 127 9.93 12.84 -2.46
CA LYS A 127 10.75 13.84 -3.19
C LYS A 127 11.80 13.28 -4.14
N LYS A 128 12.24 12.04 -3.93
CA LYS A 128 13.26 11.39 -4.78
C LYS A 128 12.68 10.56 -5.91
N LEU A 129 11.36 10.30 -5.89
CA LEU A 129 10.71 9.41 -6.85
C LEU A 129 10.64 10.08 -8.22
N LYS A 130 11.40 9.56 -9.18
CA LYS A 130 11.53 10.12 -10.53
C LYS A 130 10.90 9.26 -11.62
N ASP A 131 10.80 7.96 -11.38
CA ASP A 131 10.28 7.01 -12.35
C ASP A 131 8.90 6.47 -11.94
N LEU A 132 7.93 6.67 -12.83
CA LEU A 132 6.55 6.18 -12.70
C LEU A 132 6.12 5.35 -13.93
N THR A 133 7.07 4.81 -14.69
CA THR A 133 6.82 4.02 -15.91
C THR A 133 5.94 2.80 -15.65
N TRP A 134 5.96 2.24 -14.43
CA TRP A 134 5.07 1.15 -14.03
C TRP A 134 3.57 1.47 -14.18
N LEU A 135 3.18 2.75 -14.15
CA LEU A 135 1.78 3.18 -14.32
C LEU A 135 1.20 2.82 -15.69
N MET A 136 2.05 2.65 -16.71
CA MET A 136 1.65 2.20 -18.05
C MET A 136 0.93 0.85 -18.03
N LEU A 137 1.12 0.10 -16.95
CA LEU A 137 0.57 -1.24 -16.78
C LEU A 137 -0.77 -1.24 -16.07
N ALA A 138 -1.27 -0.11 -15.57
CA ALA A 138 -2.56 0.04 -14.93
C ALA A 138 -3.58 0.62 -15.94
N PRO A 139 -4.24 -0.21 -16.77
CA PRO A 139 -5.03 0.25 -17.92
C PRO A 139 -6.27 1.06 -17.53
N ASN A 140 -6.72 0.93 -16.29
CA ASN A 140 -7.89 1.63 -15.75
C ASN A 140 -7.52 2.80 -14.85
N LEU A 141 -6.25 3.22 -14.82
CA LEU A 141 -5.80 4.38 -14.06
C LEU A 141 -6.47 5.65 -14.61
N ARG A 142 -7.27 6.31 -13.78
CA ARG A 142 -8.01 7.53 -14.13
C ARG A 142 -7.47 8.75 -13.40
N THR A 143 -6.86 8.53 -12.25
CA THR A 143 -6.48 9.60 -11.34
C THR A 143 -5.04 9.38 -10.86
N LEU A 144 -4.19 10.38 -11.08
CA LEU A 144 -2.83 10.42 -10.54
C LEU A 144 -2.66 11.76 -9.80
N TRP A 145 -2.32 11.68 -8.52
CA TRP A 145 -1.97 12.85 -7.71
C TRP A 145 -0.50 12.77 -7.31
N TYR A 146 0.23 13.85 -7.49
CA TYR A 146 1.62 13.99 -7.06
C TYR A 146 1.77 15.30 -6.27
N LEU A 147 2.12 15.20 -4.98
CA LEU A 147 2.20 16.35 -4.07
C LEU A 147 3.54 16.37 -3.32
N ASP A 148 4.44 17.25 -3.76
CA ASP A 148 5.81 17.37 -3.22
C ASP A 148 5.91 18.01 -1.83
N ASN A 149 5.00 18.92 -1.51
CA ASN A 149 5.01 19.70 -0.27
C ASN A 149 3.99 19.21 0.76
N TRP A 150 3.56 17.95 0.64
CA TRP A 150 2.69 17.32 1.60
C TRP A 150 3.56 16.65 2.67
N VAL A 151 3.35 17.00 3.93
CA VAL A 151 3.79 16.19 5.07
C VAL A 151 2.57 15.42 5.51
N CYS A 152 2.60 14.08 5.41
CA CYS A 152 1.51 13.32 6.01
C CYS A 152 1.56 13.64 7.51
N LYS A 153 0.51 14.32 8.01
CA LYS A 153 0.32 14.55 9.45
C LYS A 153 -0.07 13.22 10.11
N ASN A 154 0.84 12.24 10.04
CA ASN A 154 0.86 11.12 10.94
C ASN A 154 1.55 11.61 12.21
N GLY A 155 0.81 12.28 13.09
CA GLY A 155 1.11 12.29 14.53
C GLY A 155 2.50 12.68 15.03
N ARG A 156 3.40 13.19 14.18
CA ARG A 156 4.77 13.56 14.55
C ARG A 156 4.68 14.85 15.35
N ASN A 157 4.49 14.69 16.67
CA ASN A 157 4.83 15.70 17.65
C ASN A 157 6.29 16.09 17.41
N ILE A 158 6.42 17.36 17.05
CA ILE A 158 7.64 18.14 17.08
C ILE A 158 8.14 18.05 18.52
N LYS A 159 9.29 17.42 18.75
CA LYS A 159 10.13 17.75 19.90
C LYS A 159 11.11 18.82 19.48
#